data_AF-M6UD00-F1
#
_entry.id   AF-M6UD00-F1
#
_cell.length_a   1.000
_cell.length_b   1.000
_cell.length_c   1.000
_cell.angle_alpha   90.00
_cell.angle_beta   90.00
_cell.angle_gamma   90.00
#
_symmetry.space_group_name_H-M   'P 1'
#
loop_
_entity.id
_entity.type
_entity.pdbx_description
1 polymer ?
#
loop_
_entity_poly.entity_id
_entity_poly.type
_entity_poly.pdbx_seq_one_letter_code
_entity_poly.pdbx_strand_id
1 'polypeptide(L)'
;MRIFQKLTNTIFIGALLIGINACTNSQDPNLLWLLSATQPNPAPPPAGEQPFSIVINDETAPVDFVFDTTKTVNVNVQVLSPESPISGSLVQIFNIDNTSQKSIFRAVTSENGEVKGSFTIDETTHKVLLKVQAFGQLYEAEIQIINAYSISRRITVVVKGNNVILPDTDGDGIVDRDDTYPDDPTRASTFRYPAEGYYTISFEDLYPNQGDADFNDYNIRTVFEEDWNAKGEVARVRANFTHVAKGAGYNHTLHLTIPQITASSYSLTRYGYDGSTIEYNSTGGNSAISSLEILPRSNTTILSSNTSKTSTTFKKGKSASLEVILQNAINRLTLGPAPYDTFIKVINTNQEIHFPKRYFDTNGKDRYLDSTGFPWALLVPGNFLWPYESTDIRKSYPSFKPWYESMGNTNHNWYLTPVSSEVFPASN
;
A
#
# COMPACT_ATOMS: atom_id res chain seq x y z
N MET A 1 43.55 -2.41 76.70
CA MET A 1 44.72 -2.27 75.78
C MET A 1 44.28 -2.78 74.42
N ARG A 2 44.37 -1.92 73.39
CA ARG A 2 44.28 -2.10 71.93
C ARG A 2 43.99 -3.53 71.41
N ILE A 3 43.10 -3.72 70.43
CA ILE A 3 43.43 -3.55 69.00
C ILE A 3 42.14 -3.36 68.15
N PHE A 4 42.23 -2.41 67.21
CA PHE A 4 41.25 -2.07 66.18
C PHE A 4 41.19 -3.12 65.07
N GLN A 5 39.99 -3.52 64.63
CA GLN A 5 39.75 -4.11 63.31
C GLN A 5 39.17 -3.04 62.38
N LYS A 6 39.91 -2.71 61.31
CA LYS A 6 39.43 -1.93 60.17
C LYS A 6 38.60 -2.87 59.27
N LEU A 7 37.31 -2.58 59.11
CA LEU A 7 36.54 -3.07 57.96
C LEU A 7 36.70 -2.09 56.80
N THR A 8 37.29 -2.57 55.71
CA THR A 8 37.34 -1.91 54.41
C THR A 8 35.99 -2.08 53.70
N ASN A 9 35.23 -0.99 53.56
CA ASN A 9 34.08 -0.94 52.65
C ASN A 9 34.60 -0.85 51.21
N THR A 10 34.30 -1.89 50.41
CA THR A 10 34.49 -1.87 48.96
C THR A 10 33.15 -1.49 48.34
N ILE A 11 33.06 -0.31 47.74
CA ILE A 11 31.90 0.16 47.00
C ILE A 11 31.92 -0.55 45.63
N PHE A 12 30.98 -1.47 45.42
CA PHE A 12 30.68 -2.01 44.10
C PHE A 12 29.84 -0.98 43.33
N ILE A 13 30.46 -0.30 42.37
CA ILE A 13 29.74 0.50 41.36
C ILE A 13 29.22 -0.50 40.33
N GLY A 14 27.96 -0.90 40.47
CA GLY A 14 27.24 -1.63 39.43
C GLY A 14 26.86 -0.68 38.31
N ALA A 15 27.58 -0.75 37.18
CA ALA A 15 27.18 -0.11 35.95
C ALA A 15 25.93 -0.80 35.41
N LEU A 16 24.78 -0.14 35.56
CA LEU A 16 23.53 -0.52 34.92
C LEU A 16 23.65 -0.20 33.42
N LEU A 17 24.00 -1.20 32.62
CA LEU A 17 23.92 -1.15 31.16
C LEU A 17 22.44 -1.17 30.77
N ILE A 18 21.82 0.02 30.74
CA ILE A 18 20.53 0.23 30.09
C ILE A 18 20.80 0.23 28.58
N GLY A 19 20.34 -0.80 27.89
CA GLY A 19 20.24 -0.82 26.43
C GLY A 19 19.22 0.21 25.98
N ILE A 20 19.68 1.44 25.74
CA ILE A 20 18.91 2.50 25.12
C ILE A 20 18.80 2.21 23.62
N ASN A 21 17.70 1.61 23.19
CA ASN A 21 17.17 1.85 21.86
C ASN A 21 16.69 3.31 21.82
N ALA A 22 17.61 4.23 21.53
CA ALA A 22 17.29 5.64 21.36
C ALA A 22 16.59 5.85 20.01
N CYS A 23 15.26 5.69 19.99
CA CYS A 23 14.44 6.40 19.01
C CYS A 23 14.46 7.89 19.38
N THR A 24 15.25 8.68 18.65
CA THR A 24 15.32 10.12 18.83
C THR A 24 14.01 10.75 18.39
N ASN A 25 13.15 11.12 19.35
CA ASN A 25 11.94 11.90 19.08
C ASN A 25 12.35 13.34 18.72
N SER A 26 12.57 13.60 17.43
CA SER A 26 13.00 14.90 16.92
C SER A 26 11.86 15.92 16.76
N GLN A 27 10.65 15.62 17.23
CA GLN A 27 9.47 16.47 17.04
C GLN A 27 8.72 16.82 18.34
N ASP A 28 9.10 16.27 19.50
CA ASP A 28 8.60 16.76 20.79
C ASP A 28 9.37 18.02 21.22
N PRO A 29 8.73 19.20 21.26
CA PRO A 29 9.39 20.45 21.65
C PRO A 29 9.94 20.41 23.09
N ASN A 30 9.37 19.60 23.99
CA ASN A 30 9.90 19.43 25.35
C ASN A 30 11.19 18.60 25.35
N LEU A 31 11.26 17.55 24.51
CA LEU A 31 12.45 16.74 24.37
C LEU A 31 13.56 17.51 23.63
N LEU A 32 13.22 18.25 22.58
CA LEU A 32 14.15 19.13 21.86
C LEU A 32 14.72 20.20 22.78
N TRP A 33 13.88 20.82 23.61
CA TRP A 33 14.33 21.76 24.63
C TRP A 33 15.27 21.08 25.64
N LEU A 34 14.87 19.93 26.19
CA LEU A 34 15.65 19.20 27.19
C LEU A 34 17.02 18.78 26.64
N LEU A 35 17.08 18.32 25.38
CA LEU A 35 18.32 18.00 24.68
C LEU A 35 19.18 19.26 24.46
N SER A 36 18.57 20.39 24.13
CA SER A 36 19.26 21.68 23.97
C SER A 36 19.79 22.25 25.28
N ALA A 37 19.23 21.87 26.43
CA ALA A 37 19.69 22.32 27.76
C ALA A 37 21.12 21.88 28.09
N THR A 38 21.67 20.92 27.34
CA THR A 38 23.07 20.47 27.45
C THR A 38 24.05 21.24 26.55
N GLN A 39 23.55 22.15 25.68
CA GLN A 39 24.36 22.90 24.71
C GLN A 39 24.75 24.29 25.24
N PRO A 40 25.82 24.92 24.70
CA PRO A 40 26.29 26.24 25.14
C PRO A 40 25.27 27.39 24.97
N ASN A 41 24.23 27.16 24.17
CA ASN A 41 23.13 28.10 23.97
C ASN A 41 21.80 27.32 23.88
N PRO A 42 21.17 26.98 25.01
CA PRO A 42 19.92 26.22 25.03
C PRO A 42 18.81 26.95 24.30
N ALA A 43 17.92 26.19 23.66
CA ALA A 43 16.65 26.78 23.22
C ALA A 43 15.86 27.25 24.45
N PRO A 44 15.09 28.36 24.34
CA PRO A 44 14.18 28.74 25.42
C PRO A 44 13.13 27.63 25.65
N PRO A 45 12.73 27.38 26.92
CA PRO A 45 11.68 26.41 27.22
C PRO A 45 10.40 26.74 26.45
N PRO A 46 9.66 25.74 25.95
CA PRO A 46 8.39 25.98 25.29
C PRO A 46 7.47 26.78 26.21
N ALA A 47 7.00 27.93 25.73
CA ALA A 47 6.10 28.78 26.50
C ALA A 47 4.66 28.27 26.38
N GLY A 48 4.01 28.01 27.52
CA GLY A 48 2.63 27.54 27.59
C GLY A 48 2.49 26.01 27.64
N GLU A 49 1.31 25.57 28.05
CA GLU A 49 0.95 24.14 28.06
C GLU A 49 0.89 23.64 26.61
N GLN A 50 1.67 22.61 26.28
CA GLN A 50 1.59 21.98 24.96
C GLN A 50 0.19 21.38 24.77
N PRO A 51 -0.50 21.68 23.66
CA PRO A 51 -1.85 21.16 23.40
C PRO A 51 -1.90 19.63 23.34
N PHE A 52 -0.76 18.99 23.07
CA PHE A 52 -0.64 17.54 22.96
C PHE A 52 0.58 16.99 23.72
N SER A 53 0.47 15.76 24.20
CA SER A 53 1.57 14.88 24.61
C SER A 53 1.53 13.61 23.77
N ILE A 54 2.67 13.12 23.29
CA ILE A 54 2.73 12.02 22.33
C ILE A 54 3.68 10.93 22.81
N VAL A 55 3.20 9.69 22.83
CA VAL A 55 4.04 8.48 22.95
C VAL A 55 4.14 7.84 21.58
N ILE A 56 5.36 7.69 21.07
CA ILE A 56 5.67 7.09 19.77
C ILE A 56 6.18 5.67 20.00
N ASN A 57 5.50 4.70 19.42
CA ASN A 57 5.86 3.28 19.38
C ASN A 57 5.89 2.76 17.93
N ASP A 58 6.16 3.64 16.97
CA ASP A 58 6.30 3.30 15.54
C ASP A 58 7.33 2.16 15.38
N GLU A 59 7.01 1.17 14.55
CA GLU A 59 7.82 -0.04 14.41
C GLU A 59 8.51 -0.07 13.03
N THR A 60 9.79 -0.47 13.03
CA THR A 60 10.57 -0.72 11.81
C THR A 60 10.97 -2.18 11.73
N ALA A 61 10.69 -2.83 10.61
CA ALA A 61 11.01 -4.22 10.32
C ALA A 61 11.35 -4.30 8.83
N PRO A 62 12.06 -5.35 8.39
CA PRO A 62 12.09 -5.69 6.98
C PRO A 62 10.64 -5.85 6.54
N VAL A 63 10.20 -5.04 5.57
CA VAL A 63 8.90 -5.24 4.94
C VAL A 63 8.95 -6.62 4.29
N ASP A 64 7.94 -7.46 4.51
CA ASP A 64 7.84 -8.73 3.80
C ASP A 64 7.90 -8.44 2.29
N PHE A 65 9.02 -8.81 1.69
CA PHE A 65 9.25 -8.53 0.28
C PHE A 65 8.20 -9.23 -0.56
N VAL A 66 7.44 -8.42 -1.27
CA VAL A 66 6.50 -8.82 -2.30
C VAL A 66 7.01 -8.27 -3.61
N PHE A 67 6.73 -8.97 -4.71
CA PHE A 67 7.09 -8.53 -6.06
C PHE A 67 6.15 -7.44 -6.60
N ASP A 68 5.40 -6.85 -5.68
CA ASP A 68 4.64 -5.63 -5.82
C ASP A 68 5.60 -4.52 -5.38
N THR A 69 5.89 -3.57 -6.26
CA THR A 69 6.74 -2.39 -5.95
C THR A 69 6.02 -1.36 -5.05
N THR A 70 5.20 -1.87 -4.13
CA THR A 70 4.37 -1.16 -3.16
C THR A 70 4.64 -1.70 -1.77
N LYS A 71 4.47 -0.85 -0.75
CA LYS A 71 4.54 -1.24 0.65
C LYS A 71 3.26 -0.86 1.38
N THR A 72 2.89 -1.68 2.34
CA THR A 72 1.74 -1.45 3.22
C THR A 72 2.22 -1.10 4.62
N VAL A 73 1.66 -0.04 5.19
CA VAL A 73 2.00 0.45 6.53
C VAL A 73 0.76 0.38 7.40
N ASN A 74 0.91 -0.28 8.54
CA ASN A 74 -0.15 -0.37 9.55
C ASN A 74 -0.25 0.95 10.33
N VAL A 75 -1.47 1.27 10.75
CA VAL A 75 -1.78 2.47 11.54
C VAL A 75 -2.45 2.01 12.82
N ASN A 76 -1.93 2.44 13.95
CA ASN A 76 -2.49 2.23 15.28
C ASN A 76 -2.38 3.52 16.10
N VAL A 77 -3.40 4.37 16.00
CA VAL A 77 -3.43 5.66 16.68
C VAL A 77 -4.47 5.62 17.79
N GLN A 78 -4.08 6.07 18.99
CA GLN A 78 -4.97 6.25 20.13
C GLN A 78 -4.99 7.72 20.55
N VAL A 79 -6.18 8.32 20.63
CA VAL A 79 -6.41 9.71 21.02
C VAL A 79 -7.14 9.76 22.37
N LEU A 80 -6.54 10.43 23.34
CA LEU A 80 -7.00 10.47 24.74
C LEU A 80 -7.07 11.92 25.23
N SER A 81 -7.95 12.20 26.18
CA SER A 81 -7.75 13.30 27.14
C SER A 81 -7.01 12.75 28.37
N PRO A 82 -6.59 13.59 29.33
CA PRO A 82 -6.05 13.11 30.60
C PRO A 82 -7.01 12.20 31.39
N GLU A 83 -8.32 12.31 31.14
CA GLU A 83 -9.38 11.63 31.90
C GLU A 83 -10.00 10.43 31.16
N SER A 84 -10.09 10.48 29.82
CA SER A 84 -10.82 9.46 29.05
C SER A 84 -10.39 9.39 27.58
N PRO A 85 -10.65 8.27 26.88
CA PRO A 85 -10.51 8.23 25.43
C PRO A 85 -11.41 9.25 24.70
N ILE A 86 -10.97 9.69 23.53
CA ILE A 86 -11.69 10.66 22.70
C ILE A 86 -12.20 9.96 21.43
N SER A 87 -13.51 9.73 21.36
CA SER A 87 -14.20 9.24 20.16
C SER A 87 -14.40 10.35 19.13
N GLY A 88 -14.43 10.01 17.84
CA GLY A 88 -14.72 10.95 16.76
C GLY A 88 -13.56 11.88 16.36
N SER A 89 -12.34 11.63 16.84
CA SER A 89 -11.14 12.38 16.40
C SER A 89 -10.76 11.94 15.00
N LEU A 90 -10.61 12.88 14.08
CA LEU A 90 -10.25 12.60 12.69
C LEU A 90 -8.73 12.35 12.58
N VAL A 91 -8.36 11.16 12.11
CA VAL A 91 -6.98 10.75 11.84
C VAL A 91 -6.79 10.65 10.32
N GLN A 92 -5.80 11.36 9.79
CA GLN A 92 -5.48 11.38 8.37
C GLN A 92 -3.98 11.18 8.15
N ILE A 93 -3.61 10.52 7.05
CA ILE A 93 -2.22 10.43 6.61
C ILE A 93 -2.14 10.89 5.16
N PHE A 94 -1.18 11.77 4.87
CA PHE A 94 -0.96 12.32 3.54
C PHE A 94 0.38 11.82 3.00
N ASN A 95 0.42 11.42 1.72
CA ASN A 95 1.68 11.28 1.01
C ASN A 95 2.19 12.68 0.68
N ILE A 96 3.38 13.04 1.16
CA ILE A 96 3.97 14.38 0.95
C ILE A 96 5.18 14.39 0.01
N ASP A 97 5.57 13.22 -0.52
CA ASP A 97 6.57 13.14 -1.59
C ASP A 97 5.96 13.42 -2.97
N ASN A 98 4.63 13.31 -3.09
CA ASN A 98 3.93 13.70 -4.30
C ASN A 98 3.44 15.16 -4.23
N THR A 99 3.29 15.79 -5.40
CA THR A 99 2.86 17.19 -5.50
C THR A 99 1.38 17.38 -5.18
N SER A 100 0.60 16.30 -5.18
CA SER A 100 -0.85 16.34 -4.97
C SER A 100 -1.25 16.35 -3.50
N GLN A 101 -0.32 16.04 -2.56
CA GLN A 101 -0.55 15.99 -1.11
C GLN A 101 -1.89 15.33 -0.77
N LYS A 102 -2.19 14.18 -1.39
CA LYS A 102 -3.46 13.48 -1.20
C LYS A 102 -3.44 12.68 0.10
N SER A 103 -4.58 12.65 0.77
CA SER A 103 -4.81 11.69 1.85
C SER A 103 -4.73 10.27 1.29
N ILE A 104 -4.03 9.39 1.99
CA ILE A 104 -3.86 7.96 1.71
C ILE A 104 -4.45 7.09 2.83
N PHE A 105 -4.94 7.73 3.89
CA PHE A 105 -5.61 7.09 5.01
C PHE A 105 -6.54 8.10 5.69
N ARG A 106 -7.77 7.68 6.03
CA ARG A 106 -8.70 8.47 6.82
C ARG A 106 -9.58 7.57 7.68
N ALA A 107 -9.72 7.91 8.96
CA ALA A 107 -10.66 7.28 9.88
C ALA A 107 -10.93 8.18 11.08
N VAL A 108 -12.09 8.00 11.73
CA VAL A 108 -12.40 8.59 13.03
C VAL A 108 -12.14 7.58 14.15
N THR A 109 -11.71 8.09 15.31
CA THR A 109 -11.49 7.24 16.48
C THR A 109 -12.79 6.62 17.00
N SER A 110 -12.71 5.35 17.38
CA SER A 110 -13.76 4.62 18.08
C SER A 110 -14.01 5.17 19.51
N GLU A 111 -14.99 4.59 20.21
CA GLU A 111 -15.30 4.90 21.62
C GLU A 111 -14.08 4.76 22.55
N ASN A 112 -13.13 3.88 22.22
CA ASN A 112 -11.87 3.69 22.94
C ASN A 112 -10.77 4.68 22.52
N GLY A 113 -11.11 5.68 21.71
CA GLY A 113 -10.17 6.64 21.14
C GLY A 113 -9.22 6.01 20.12
N GLU A 114 -9.51 4.83 19.59
CA GLU A 114 -8.59 4.09 18.72
C GLU A 114 -8.99 4.14 17.24
N VAL A 115 -7.99 4.26 16.38
CA VAL A 115 -8.01 3.94 14.95
C VAL A 115 -7.00 2.84 14.67
N LYS A 116 -7.45 1.77 14.01
CA LYS A 116 -6.60 0.68 13.51
C LYS A 116 -6.89 0.42 12.04
N GLY A 117 -5.87 0.34 11.22
CA GLY A 117 -6.01 0.10 9.78
C GLY A 117 -4.66 0.01 9.09
N SER A 118 -4.65 0.13 7.76
CA SER A 118 -3.41 0.21 6.99
C SER A 118 -3.62 1.03 5.72
N PHE A 119 -2.54 1.54 5.15
CA PHE A 119 -2.52 2.18 3.84
C PHE A 119 -1.39 1.64 2.97
N THR A 120 -1.51 1.84 1.66
CA THR A 120 -0.54 1.34 0.66
C THR A 120 0.06 2.51 -0.10
N ILE A 121 1.38 2.48 -0.27
CA ILE A 121 2.18 3.49 -0.98
C ILE A 121 3.22 2.80 -1.86
N ASP A 122 3.73 3.49 -2.87
CA ASP A 122 4.82 2.98 -3.69
C ASP A 122 6.12 2.89 -2.87
N GLU A 123 7.00 1.93 -3.17
CA GLU A 123 8.28 1.72 -2.45
C GLU A 123 9.15 2.98 -2.41
N THR A 124 9.05 3.83 -3.45
CA THR A 124 9.77 5.09 -3.58
C THR A 124 9.27 6.22 -2.67
N THR A 125 8.20 6.00 -1.91
CA THR A 125 7.67 6.99 -0.94
C THR A 125 8.49 6.92 0.35
N HIS A 126 9.18 7.98 0.73
CA HIS A 126 10.03 8.10 1.90
C HIS A 126 9.36 8.84 3.06
N LYS A 127 8.35 9.68 2.79
CA LYS A 127 7.73 10.54 3.81
C LYS A 127 6.22 10.59 3.74
N VAL A 128 5.60 10.65 4.91
CA VAL A 128 4.16 10.92 5.08
C VAL A 128 3.94 11.97 6.16
N LEU A 129 2.79 12.64 6.11
CA LEU A 129 2.34 13.58 7.13
C LEU A 129 1.10 13.01 7.84
N LEU A 130 1.22 12.73 9.14
CA LEU A 130 0.09 12.39 10.01
C LEU A 130 -0.59 13.68 10.47
N LYS A 131 -1.91 13.75 10.34
CA LYS A 131 -2.75 14.79 10.93
C LYS A 131 -3.78 14.17 11.87
N VAL A 132 -3.93 14.73 13.07
CA VAL A 132 -4.95 14.33 14.04
C VAL A 132 -5.69 15.56 14.52
N GLN A 133 -7.01 15.62 14.27
CA GLN A 133 -7.86 16.70 14.71
C GLN A 133 -8.75 16.25 15.88
N ALA A 134 -8.65 16.96 17.01
CA ALA A 134 -9.42 16.68 18.22
C ALA A 134 -9.74 17.99 18.95
N PHE A 135 -11.00 18.19 19.35
CA PHE A 135 -11.45 19.39 20.09
C PHE A 135 -11.01 20.74 19.48
N GLY A 136 -11.04 20.85 18.14
CA GLY A 136 -10.62 22.07 17.43
C GLY A 136 -9.11 22.30 17.39
N GLN A 137 -8.31 21.38 17.94
CA GLN A 137 -6.86 21.39 17.86
C GLN A 137 -6.39 20.42 16.78
N LEU A 138 -5.27 20.75 16.16
CA LEU A 138 -4.65 19.97 15.10
C LEU A 138 -3.23 19.60 15.53
N TYR A 139 -2.93 18.30 15.50
CA TYR A 139 -1.58 17.77 15.62
C TYR A 139 -1.10 17.34 14.23
N GLU A 140 0.12 17.73 13.86
CA GLU A 140 0.77 17.36 12.61
C GLU A 140 2.16 16.77 12.89
N ALA A 141 2.52 15.71 12.18
CA ALA A 141 3.86 15.12 12.28
C ALA A 141 4.33 14.51 10.97
N GLU A 142 5.54 14.90 10.54
CA GLU A 142 6.21 14.26 9.42
C GLU A 142 6.87 12.95 9.90
N ILE A 143 6.67 11.87 9.14
CA ILE A 143 7.14 10.53 9.47
C ILE A 143 7.96 10.00 8.30
N GLN A 144 9.18 9.56 8.59
CA GLN A 144 10.02 8.85 7.61
C GLN A 144 9.55 7.40 7.50
N ILE A 145 9.19 6.96 6.30
CA ILE A 145 8.68 5.62 5.98
C ILE A 145 9.71 4.84 5.17
N ILE A 146 11.00 4.95 5.52
CA ILE A 146 12.06 4.22 4.80
C ILE A 146 11.94 2.71 5.07
N ASN A 147 11.84 2.32 6.35
CA ASN A 147 11.66 0.93 6.81
C ASN A 147 10.50 0.77 7.81
N ALA A 148 9.60 1.76 7.88
CA ALA A 148 8.49 1.72 8.82
C ALA A 148 7.38 0.82 8.27
N TYR A 149 6.94 -0.15 9.09
CA TYR A 149 5.80 -1.02 8.76
C TYR A 149 4.59 -0.72 9.64
N SER A 150 4.77 0.05 10.71
CA SER A 150 3.70 0.44 11.62
C SER A 150 3.91 1.86 12.13
N ILE A 151 2.88 2.70 12.01
CA ILE A 151 2.77 3.98 12.73
C ILE A 151 1.90 3.70 13.96
N SER A 152 2.52 3.68 15.14
CA SER A 152 1.83 3.44 16.41
C SER A 152 2.05 4.60 17.37
N ARG A 153 0.98 5.36 17.62
CA ARG A 153 1.05 6.60 18.41
C ARG A 153 -0.08 6.68 19.40
N ARG A 154 0.25 7.08 20.62
CA ARG A 154 -0.74 7.52 21.63
C ARG A 154 -0.60 9.02 21.79
N ILE A 155 -1.68 9.74 21.50
CA ILE A 155 -1.75 11.20 21.49
C ILE A 155 -2.72 11.61 22.60
N THR A 156 -2.22 12.27 23.63
CA THR A 156 -3.03 12.87 24.69
C THR A 156 -3.22 14.35 24.41
N VAL A 157 -4.47 14.78 24.28
CA VAL A 157 -4.86 16.16 23.97
C VAL A 157 -5.27 16.87 25.25
N VAL A 158 -4.73 18.06 25.49
CA VAL A 158 -5.24 18.95 26.54
C VAL A 158 -6.50 19.60 26.00
N VAL A 159 -7.65 19.24 26.55
CA VAL A 159 -8.94 19.77 26.11
C VAL A 159 -8.99 21.28 26.37
N LYS A 160 -8.88 22.07 25.30
CA LYS A 160 -9.05 23.52 25.32
C LYS A 160 -9.98 23.93 24.20
N GLY A 161 -11.10 24.58 24.55
CA GLY A 161 -12.05 25.13 23.58
C GLY A 161 -13.46 24.59 23.77
N ASN A 162 -14.41 25.26 23.11
CA ASN A 162 -15.78 24.79 23.00
C ASN A 162 -15.88 23.83 21.81
N ASN A 163 -16.80 22.87 21.88
CA ASN A 163 -17.16 22.05 20.72
C ASN A 163 -17.70 22.95 19.60
N VAL A 164 -16.92 23.13 18.54
CA VAL A 164 -17.39 23.76 17.31
C VAL A 164 -18.17 22.70 16.56
N ILE A 165 -19.49 22.89 16.45
CA ILE A 165 -20.34 22.02 15.64
C ILE A 165 -20.14 22.45 14.19
N LEU A 166 -19.53 21.57 13.41
CA LEU A 166 -19.45 21.68 11.96
C LEU A 166 -20.57 20.85 11.33
N PRO A 167 -21.06 21.21 10.13
CA PRO A 167 -22.01 20.39 9.40
C PRO A 167 -21.46 18.99 9.13
N ASP A 168 -22.31 18.00 9.38
CA ASP A 168 -22.15 16.58 9.10
C ASP A 168 -23.56 16.11 8.69
N THR A 169 -23.78 16.04 7.38
CA THR A 169 -25.10 15.94 6.77
C THR A 169 -25.69 14.53 6.92
N ASP A 170 -24.87 13.49 6.88
CA ASP A 170 -25.29 12.10 7.03
C ASP A 170 -25.02 11.49 8.43
N GLY A 171 -24.28 12.20 9.28
CA GLY A 171 -24.07 11.86 10.69
C GLY A 171 -23.10 10.70 10.89
N ASP A 172 -22.19 10.46 9.95
CA ASP A 172 -21.23 9.35 10.02
C ASP A 172 -20.00 9.64 10.88
N GLY A 173 -19.83 10.91 11.31
CA GLY A 173 -18.76 11.39 12.16
C GLY A 173 -17.64 12.11 11.42
N ILE A 174 -17.69 12.20 10.09
CA ILE A 174 -16.81 13.05 9.28
C ILE A 174 -17.61 14.26 8.78
N VAL A 175 -17.06 15.45 9.02
CA VAL A 175 -17.73 16.71 8.66
C VAL A 175 -17.74 16.91 7.14
N ASP A 176 -18.77 17.56 6.59
CA ASP A 176 -19.02 17.66 5.15
C ASP A 176 -17.82 18.15 4.33
N ARG A 177 -16.99 19.05 4.90
CA ARG A 177 -15.80 19.58 4.21
C ARG A 177 -14.68 18.55 4.04
N ASP A 178 -14.68 17.53 4.89
CA ASP A 178 -13.70 16.45 4.95
C ASP A 178 -14.30 15.14 4.41
N ASP A 179 -15.59 15.10 4.09
CA ASP A 179 -16.30 13.93 3.56
C ASP A 179 -16.35 13.92 2.02
N THR A 180 -16.08 12.76 1.40
CA THR A 180 -16.21 12.57 -0.06
C THR A 180 -17.67 12.30 -0.48
N TYR A 181 -18.48 11.81 0.43
CA TYR A 181 -19.86 11.35 0.30
C TYR A 181 -20.75 11.92 1.42
N PRO A 182 -20.89 13.25 1.58
CA PRO A 182 -21.58 13.88 2.71
C PRO A 182 -23.07 13.52 2.87
N ASP A 183 -23.66 12.80 1.91
CA ASP A 183 -25.05 12.37 1.92
C ASP A 183 -25.20 10.83 2.04
N ASP A 184 -24.12 10.07 2.25
CA ASP A 184 -24.12 8.60 2.32
C ASP A 184 -23.32 8.08 3.54
N PRO A 185 -23.99 7.73 4.65
CA PRO A 185 -23.32 7.42 5.91
C PRO A 185 -22.57 6.09 5.92
N THR A 186 -22.55 5.38 4.78
CA THR A 186 -21.83 4.11 4.62
C THR A 186 -20.45 4.28 4.01
N ARG A 187 -20.12 5.49 3.53
CA ARG A 187 -18.85 5.82 2.86
C ARG A 187 -18.49 7.26 3.19
N ALA A 188 -17.22 7.53 3.43
CA ALA A 188 -16.73 8.85 3.81
C ALA A 188 -15.49 9.29 3.00
N SER A 189 -14.82 8.34 2.33
CA SER A 189 -13.55 8.58 1.64
C SER A 189 -13.35 7.67 0.45
N THR A 190 -12.60 8.16 -0.54
CA THR A 190 -12.14 7.35 -1.69
C THR A 190 -10.63 7.39 -1.81
N PHE A 191 -10.00 6.23 -1.95
CA PHE A 191 -8.57 6.07 -2.19
C PHE A 191 -8.32 5.37 -3.52
N ARG A 192 -7.23 5.74 -4.20
CA ARG A 192 -6.86 5.23 -5.53
C ARG A 192 -5.46 4.61 -5.50
N TYR A 193 -5.29 3.48 -6.17
CA TYR A 193 -4.04 2.71 -6.24
C TYR A 193 -3.68 2.39 -7.70
N PRO A 194 -2.53 2.90 -8.21
CA PRO A 194 -1.66 3.88 -7.55
C PRO A 194 -2.36 5.24 -7.39
N ALA A 195 -1.83 6.11 -6.53
CA ALA A 195 -2.42 7.44 -6.29
C ALA A 195 -2.52 8.29 -7.58
N GLU A 196 -1.62 8.05 -8.54
CA GLU A 196 -1.55 8.68 -9.86
C GLU A 196 -1.12 7.66 -10.93
N GLY A 197 -1.55 7.83 -12.19
CA GLY A 197 -1.20 6.90 -13.26
C GLY A 197 -1.90 5.54 -13.12
N TYR A 198 -1.18 4.43 -13.32
CA TYR A 198 -1.68 3.06 -13.26
C TYR A 198 -0.55 2.12 -12.86
N TYR A 199 -0.87 0.91 -12.39
CA TYR A 199 0.10 -0.18 -12.30
C TYR A 199 0.15 -0.93 -13.63
N THR A 200 1.32 -1.37 -14.05
CA THR A 200 1.48 -2.39 -15.08
C THR A 200 1.77 -3.72 -14.39
N ILE A 201 0.92 -4.72 -14.64
CA ILE A 201 1.14 -6.10 -14.21
C ILE A 201 1.64 -6.89 -15.41
N SER A 202 2.74 -7.60 -15.24
CA SER A 202 3.39 -8.42 -16.26
C SER A 202 3.56 -9.85 -15.78
N PHE A 203 3.26 -10.81 -16.66
CA PHE A 203 3.34 -12.24 -16.37
C PHE A 203 4.30 -12.97 -17.31
N GLU A 204 4.85 -14.08 -16.80
CA GLU A 204 5.45 -15.18 -17.56
C GLU A 204 4.47 -16.37 -17.54
N ASP A 205 4.30 -17.11 -18.64
CA ASP A 205 3.24 -18.13 -18.78
C ASP A 205 3.66 -19.60 -18.65
N LEU A 206 4.97 -19.87 -18.63
CA LEU A 206 5.51 -21.23 -18.66
C LEU A 206 5.66 -21.90 -17.28
N TYR A 207 5.03 -21.34 -16.24
CA TYR A 207 5.03 -21.90 -14.87
C TYR A 207 4.79 -23.43 -14.86
N PRO A 208 5.62 -24.23 -14.16
CA PRO A 208 6.73 -23.85 -13.27
C PRO A 208 8.09 -23.72 -13.95
N ASN A 209 8.16 -23.75 -15.28
CA ASN A 209 9.40 -23.46 -16.01
C ASN A 209 9.55 -21.94 -16.17
N GLN A 210 10.79 -21.47 -16.13
CA GLN A 210 11.09 -20.04 -16.21
C GLN A 210 10.83 -19.45 -17.60
N GLY A 211 10.90 -20.24 -18.68
CA GLY A 211 10.80 -19.69 -20.03
C GLY A 211 12.00 -18.82 -20.41
N ASP A 212 11.75 -17.81 -21.26
CA ASP A 212 12.74 -16.80 -21.67
C ASP A 212 12.77 -15.55 -20.78
N ALA A 213 11.86 -15.46 -19.79
CA ALA A 213 11.92 -14.48 -18.70
C ALA A 213 11.88 -13.02 -19.19
N ASP A 214 11.11 -12.73 -20.23
CA ASP A 214 10.99 -11.40 -20.85
C ASP A 214 9.82 -10.56 -20.30
N PHE A 215 8.97 -11.12 -19.43
CA PHE A 215 7.81 -10.53 -18.78
C PHE A 215 6.87 -9.81 -19.75
N ASN A 216 6.63 -10.41 -20.92
CA ASN A 216 5.72 -9.85 -21.91
C ASN A 216 4.61 -10.83 -22.37
N ASP A 217 4.55 -12.03 -21.80
CA ASP A 217 3.57 -13.06 -22.17
C ASP A 217 2.12 -12.60 -22.03
N TYR A 218 1.85 -11.83 -20.97
CA TYR A 218 0.58 -11.15 -20.75
C TYR A 218 0.76 -9.92 -19.87
N ASN A 219 0.54 -8.72 -20.43
CA ASN A 219 0.69 -7.46 -19.69
C ASN A 219 -0.62 -6.69 -19.63
N ILE A 220 -0.98 -6.22 -18.45
CA ILE A 220 -2.16 -5.39 -18.23
C ILE A 220 -1.81 -4.09 -17.50
N ARG A 221 -2.58 -3.05 -17.77
CA ARG A 221 -2.59 -1.82 -16.97
C ARG A 221 -3.80 -1.83 -16.06
N THR A 222 -3.62 -1.51 -14.79
CA THR A 222 -4.71 -1.51 -13.81
C THR A 222 -4.70 -0.32 -12.86
N VAL A 223 -5.90 0.04 -12.41
CA VAL A 223 -6.16 1.05 -11.38
C VAL A 223 -7.22 0.47 -10.46
N PHE A 224 -6.96 0.50 -9.15
CA PHE A 224 -7.95 0.18 -8.12
C PHE A 224 -8.40 1.45 -7.41
N GLU A 225 -9.65 1.46 -6.98
CA GLU A 225 -10.19 2.46 -6.06
C GLU A 225 -10.97 1.76 -4.95
N GLU A 226 -10.92 2.32 -3.75
CA GLU A 226 -11.68 1.85 -2.60
C GLU A 226 -12.49 3.01 -2.02
N ASP A 227 -13.76 2.76 -1.70
CA ASP A 227 -14.53 3.66 -0.84
C ASP A 227 -14.51 3.11 0.58
N TRP A 228 -14.12 3.93 1.54
CA TRP A 228 -14.06 3.58 2.96
C TRP A 228 -15.16 4.31 3.73
N ASN A 229 -15.71 3.68 4.77
CA ASN A 229 -16.58 4.36 5.74
C ASN A 229 -15.77 5.24 6.71
N ALA A 230 -16.44 6.01 7.57
CA ALA A 230 -15.78 6.85 8.58
C ALA A 230 -14.82 6.09 9.52
N LYS A 231 -15.00 4.77 9.72
CA LYS A 231 -14.14 3.93 10.58
C LYS A 231 -12.86 3.46 9.88
N GLY A 232 -12.67 3.80 8.60
CA GLY A 232 -11.55 3.34 7.79
C GLY A 232 -11.69 1.91 7.28
N GLU A 233 -12.93 1.42 7.14
CA GLU A 233 -13.25 0.09 6.62
C GLU A 233 -13.72 0.18 5.17
N VAL A 234 -13.26 -0.72 4.31
CA VAL A 234 -13.59 -0.74 2.88
C VAL A 234 -15.02 -1.19 2.68
N ALA A 235 -15.85 -0.35 2.06
CA ALA A 235 -17.24 -0.64 1.72
C ALA A 235 -17.43 -0.96 0.24
N ARG A 236 -16.53 -0.47 -0.62
CA ARG A 236 -16.61 -0.67 -2.09
C ARG A 236 -15.22 -0.77 -2.70
N VAL A 237 -15.09 -1.60 -3.74
CA VAL A 237 -13.90 -1.70 -4.58
C VAL A 237 -14.29 -1.44 -6.04
N ARG A 238 -13.54 -0.58 -6.73
CA ARG A 238 -13.60 -0.42 -8.19
C ARG A 238 -12.25 -0.77 -8.79
N ALA A 239 -12.24 -1.35 -9.98
CA ALA A 239 -11.00 -1.68 -10.69
C ALA A 239 -11.17 -1.54 -12.20
N ASN A 240 -10.18 -0.95 -12.87
CA ASN A 240 -10.12 -0.86 -14.33
C ASN A 240 -8.90 -1.62 -14.83
N PHE A 241 -9.06 -2.40 -15.90
CA PHE A 241 -8.01 -3.21 -16.51
C PHE A 241 -7.95 -2.99 -18.01
N THR A 242 -6.74 -2.88 -18.57
CA THR A 242 -6.53 -2.79 -20.03
C THR A 242 -5.45 -3.78 -20.45
N HIS A 243 -5.73 -4.67 -21.39
CA HIS A 243 -4.74 -5.58 -21.95
C HIS A 243 -3.81 -4.82 -22.92
N VAL A 244 -2.50 -4.89 -22.70
CA VAL A 244 -1.52 -4.05 -23.42
C VAL A 244 -0.39 -4.81 -24.09
N ALA A 245 -0.09 -6.05 -23.72
CA ALA A 245 0.88 -6.87 -24.45
C ALA A 245 0.59 -8.35 -24.30
N LYS A 246 1.00 -9.11 -25.32
CA LYS A 246 0.95 -10.56 -25.35
C LYS A 246 2.02 -11.12 -26.30
N GLY A 247 3.19 -11.46 -25.78
CA GLY A 247 4.27 -12.13 -26.53
C GLY A 247 4.06 -13.63 -26.69
N ALA A 248 3.40 -14.25 -25.71
CA ALA A 248 3.16 -15.68 -25.64
C ALA A 248 2.59 -16.36 -26.89
N GLY A 249 2.90 -17.65 -27.03
CA GLY A 249 2.15 -18.57 -27.90
C GLY A 249 0.85 -19.08 -27.25
N TYR A 250 0.80 -19.17 -25.92
CA TYR A 250 -0.36 -19.66 -25.18
C TYR A 250 -1.45 -18.60 -25.01
N ASN A 251 -2.66 -19.06 -24.69
CA ASN A 251 -3.78 -18.17 -24.42
C ASN A 251 -4.09 -18.11 -22.93
N HIS A 252 -4.45 -16.92 -22.47
CA HIS A 252 -4.70 -16.60 -21.08
C HIS A 252 -6.11 -16.05 -20.88
N THR A 253 -6.69 -16.23 -19.70
CA THR A 253 -7.79 -15.38 -19.20
C THR A 253 -7.30 -14.62 -17.98
N LEU A 254 -7.75 -13.37 -17.81
CA LEU A 254 -7.42 -12.56 -16.65
C LEU A 254 -8.48 -12.75 -15.57
N HIS A 255 -8.07 -12.98 -14.34
CA HIS A 255 -8.94 -13.16 -13.20
C HIS A 255 -8.57 -12.25 -12.03
N LEU A 256 -9.54 -12.03 -11.15
CA LEU A 256 -9.36 -11.30 -9.91
C LEU A 256 -9.93 -12.08 -8.73
N THR A 257 -9.17 -12.06 -7.64
CA THR A 257 -9.61 -12.46 -6.30
C THR A 257 -9.54 -11.25 -5.38
N ILE A 258 -10.65 -10.92 -4.73
CA ILE A 258 -10.69 -10.02 -3.58
C ILE A 258 -10.97 -10.91 -2.37
N PRO A 259 -9.96 -11.19 -1.53
CA PRO A 259 -10.07 -12.21 -0.50
C PRO A 259 -11.05 -11.78 0.60
N GLN A 260 -11.68 -12.75 1.25
CA GLN A 260 -12.48 -12.55 2.48
C GLN A 260 -13.70 -11.63 2.34
N ILE A 261 -14.09 -11.25 1.12
CA ILE A 261 -15.32 -10.47 0.89
C ILE A 261 -16.46 -11.34 0.39
N THR A 262 -17.67 -10.94 0.75
CA THR A 262 -18.88 -11.29 0.01
C THR A 262 -19.41 -10.00 -0.62
N ALA A 263 -19.51 -9.99 -1.94
CA ALA A 263 -20.11 -8.89 -2.68
C ALA A 263 -21.62 -8.90 -2.44
N SER A 264 -22.19 -7.79 -2.00
CA SER A 264 -23.65 -7.59 -2.03
C SER A 264 -24.11 -7.51 -3.49
N SER A 265 -23.37 -6.75 -4.29
CA SER A 265 -23.47 -6.72 -5.75
C SER A 265 -22.10 -6.48 -6.40
N TYR A 266 -21.99 -6.88 -7.66
CA TYR A 266 -20.92 -6.44 -8.54
C TYR A 266 -21.45 -6.16 -9.94
N SER A 267 -20.74 -5.29 -10.68
CA SER A 267 -20.93 -5.09 -12.11
C SER A 267 -19.58 -5.13 -12.82
N LEU A 268 -19.52 -5.86 -13.93
CA LEU A 268 -18.35 -5.99 -14.80
C LEU A 268 -18.76 -5.59 -16.22
N THR A 269 -18.11 -4.57 -16.75
CA THR A 269 -18.28 -4.13 -18.14
C THR A 269 -16.98 -4.32 -18.91
N ARG A 270 -17.02 -4.91 -20.10
CA ARG A 270 -15.86 -5.02 -20.99
C ARG A 270 -16.07 -4.16 -22.22
N TYR A 271 -15.01 -3.49 -22.63
CA TYR A 271 -15.01 -2.55 -23.74
C TYR A 271 -14.12 -3.04 -24.88
N GLY A 272 -14.49 -2.64 -26.10
CA GLY A 272 -13.70 -2.86 -27.31
C GLY A 272 -12.41 -2.04 -27.32
N TYR A 273 -11.68 -2.11 -28.43
CA TYR A 273 -10.36 -1.47 -28.59
C TYR A 273 -10.36 0.06 -28.52
N ASP A 274 -11.52 0.69 -28.71
CA ASP A 274 -11.70 2.14 -28.55
C ASP A 274 -11.86 2.58 -27.08
N GLY A 275 -11.97 1.61 -26.16
CA GLY A 275 -12.19 1.84 -24.73
C GLY A 275 -13.58 2.40 -24.38
N SER A 276 -14.53 2.43 -25.33
CA SER A 276 -15.87 3.00 -25.10
C SER A 276 -17.02 2.13 -25.62
N THR A 277 -16.80 1.34 -26.67
CA THR A 277 -17.81 0.38 -27.17
C THR A 277 -17.97 -0.74 -26.15
N ILE A 278 -19.16 -0.87 -25.56
CA ILE A 278 -19.48 -1.98 -24.65
C ILE A 278 -19.67 -3.27 -25.45
N GLU A 279 -18.86 -4.29 -25.17
CA GLU A 279 -18.95 -5.61 -25.82
C GLU A 279 -19.55 -6.68 -24.90
N TYR A 280 -19.50 -6.45 -23.59
CA TYR A 280 -20.03 -7.37 -22.59
C TYR A 280 -20.37 -6.62 -21.30
N ASN A 281 -21.45 -7.02 -20.65
CA ASN A 281 -21.81 -6.59 -19.31
C ASN A 281 -22.31 -7.79 -18.51
N SER A 282 -21.89 -7.88 -17.25
CA SER A 282 -22.38 -8.85 -16.30
C SER A 282 -22.60 -8.18 -14.96
N THR A 283 -23.67 -8.57 -14.28
CA THR A 283 -23.90 -8.23 -12.88
C THR A 283 -24.06 -9.51 -12.07
N GLY A 284 -23.81 -9.41 -10.78
CA GLY A 284 -24.03 -10.51 -9.83
C GLY A 284 -24.03 -9.97 -8.41
N GLY A 285 -24.11 -10.87 -7.43
CA GLY A 285 -24.18 -10.48 -6.03
C GLY A 285 -24.30 -11.67 -5.10
N ASN A 286 -24.32 -11.39 -3.80
CA ASN A 286 -24.35 -12.37 -2.71
C ASN A 286 -23.34 -13.51 -2.87
N SER A 287 -22.14 -13.17 -3.35
CA SER A 287 -21.11 -14.14 -3.77
C SER A 287 -19.71 -13.64 -3.41
N ALA A 288 -18.80 -14.58 -3.14
CA ALA A 288 -17.39 -14.26 -3.00
C ALA A 288 -16.76 -13.88 -4.35
N ILE A 289 -15.74 -13.02 -4.33
CA ILE A 289 -14.93 -12.69 -5.51
C ILE A 289 -13.62 -13.48 -5.43
N SER A 290 -13.67 -14.77 -5.78
CA SER A 290 -12.54 -15.72 -5.58
C SER A 290 -11.82 -16.17 -6.85
N SER A 291 -12.36 -15.85 -8.04
CA SER A 291 -11.78 -16.16 -9.35
C SER A 291 -12.59 -15.49 -10.48
N LEU A 292 -13.03 -14.24 -10.29
CA LEU A 292 -13.89 -13.56 -11.26
C LEU A 292 -13.11 -13.33 -12.57
N GLU A 293 -13.61 -13.82 -13.71
CA GLU A 293 -13.00 -13.58 -15.02
C GLU A 293 -13.19 -12.11 -15.43
N ILE A 294 -12.10 -11.36 -15.49
CA ILE A 294 -12.09 -9.93 -15.82
C ILE A 294 -12.01 -9.71 -17.33
N LEU A 295 -11.05 -10.35 -18.00
CA LEU A 295 -10.89 -10.32 -19.46
C LEU A 295 -10.89 -11.73 -20.03
N PRO A 296 -11.54 -11.94 -21.20
CA PRO A 296 -11.61 -13.24 -21.84
C PRO A 296 -10.27 -13.60 -22.50
N ARG A 297 -10.27 -14.69 -23.27
CA ARG A 297 -9.09 -15.24 -23.97
C ARG A 297 -8.19 -14.14 -24.57
N SER A 298 -6.92 -14.17 -24.23
CA SER A 298 -5.93 -13.14 -24.58
C SER A 298 -5.79 -12.88 -26.09
N ASN A 299 -6.02 -13.87 -26.94
CA ASN A 299 -5.98 -13.69 -28.40
C ASN A 299 -7.18 -12.92 -28.97
N THR A 300 -8.22 -12.65 -28.18
CA THR A 300 -9.40 -11.87 -28.62
C THR A 300 -9.42 -10.46 -28.03
N THR A 301 -8.45 -10.13 -27.19
CA THR A 301 -8.38 -8.88 -26.43
C THR A 301 -7.23 -7.98 -26.86
N ILE A 302 -6.42 -8.38 -27.85
CA ILE A 302 -5.31 -7.58 -28.37
C ILE A 302 -5.18 -7.74 -29.90
N LEU A 303 -4.80 -6.67 -30.60
CA LEU A 303 -4.65 -6.65 -32.07
C LEU A 303 -3.20 -6.81 -32.55
N SER A 304 -2.25 -6.63 -31.64
CA SER A 304 -0.81 -6.62 -31.87
C SER A 304 -0.16 -7.21 -30.63
N SER A 305 0.86 -8.05 -30.76
CA SER A 305 1.55 -8.58 -29.57
C SER A 305 2.09 -7.46 -28.70
N ASN A 306 2.51 -6.35 -29.32
CA ASN A 306 3.26 -5.27 -28.71
C ASN A 306 4.57 -5.76 -28.05
N THR A 307 5.21 -6.80 -28.58
CA THR A 307 6.46 -7.36 -28.05
C THR A 307 7.57 -7.45 -29.10
N SER A 308 7.27 -7.15 -30.37
CA SER A 308 8.21 -7.34 -31.48
C SER A 308 9.21 -6.19 -31.62
N LYS A 309 10.50 -6.53 -31.87
CA LYS A 309 11.55 -5.57 -32.27
C LYS A 309 11.30 -4.93 -33.65
N THR A 310 10.54 -5.59 -34.52
CA THR A 310 10.30 -5.13 -35.90
C THR A 310 8.98 -4.38 -36.06
N SER A 311 8.07 -4.50 -35.10
CA SER A 311 6.78 -3.80 -35.08
C SER A 311 6.57 -3.14 -33.74
N THR A 312 7.01 -1.89 -33.64
CA THR A 312 7.05 -1.12 -32.37
C THR A 312 5.89 -0.15 -32.20
N THR A 313 4.92 -0.15 -33.13
CA THR A 313 3.71 0.68 -33.01
C THR A 313 2.80 0.09 -31.94
N PHE A 314 2.74 0.74 -30.78
CA PHE A 314 1.86 0.35 -29.69
C PHE A 314 0.38 0.43 -30.09
N LYS A 315 -0.38 -0.63 -29.80
CA LYS A 315 -1.83 -0.67 -29.95
C LYS A 315 -2.49 -1.15 -28.67
N LYS A 316 -3.34 -0.32 -28.07
CA LYS A 316 -4.12 -0.70 -26.87
C LYS A 316 -5.05 -1.88 -27.21
N GLY A 317 -5.14 -2.84 -26.29
CA GLY A 317 -6.12 -3.91 -26.34
C GLY A 317 -7.46 -3.49 -25.74
N LYS A 318 -8.31 -4.49 -25.52
CA LYS A 318 -9.61 -4.34 -24.83
C LYS A 318 -9.42 -4.05 -23.35
N SER A 319 -10.46 -3.49 -22.74
CA SER A 319 -10.47 -3.13 -21.32
C SER A 319 -11.69 -3.66 -20.58
N ALA A 320 -11.63 -3.63 -19.25
CA ALA A 320 -12.73 -3.99 -18.36
C ALA A 320 -12.80 -3.01 -17.18
N SER A 321 -14.02 -2.72 -16.73
CA SER A 321 -14.31 -1.97 -15.51
C SER A 321 -15.17 -2.82 -14.58
N LEU A 322 -14.74 -2.93 -13.33
CA LEU A 322 -15.37 -3.70 -12.27
C LEU A 322 -15.77 -2.75 -11.14
N GLU A 323 -16.99 -2.87 -10.64
CA GLU A 323 -17.43 -2.32 -9.35
C GLU A 323 -17.94 -3.47 -8.47
N VAL A 324 -17.49 -3.52 -7.22
CA VAL A 324 -17.91 -4.48 -6.20
C VAL A 324 -18.34 -3.71 -4.96
N ILE A 325 -19.61 -3.86 -4.57
CA ILE A 325 -20.13 -3.35 -3.30
C ILE A 325 -20.10 -4.50 -2.30
N LEU A 326 -19.51 -4.29 -1.13
CA LEU A 326 -19.40 -5.33 -0.11
C LEU A 326 -20.72 -5.46 0.67
N GLN A 327 -21.01 -6.66 1.20
CA GLN A 327 -22.13 -6.84 2.13
C GLN A 327 -21.88 -6.15 3.47
N ASN A 328 -20.64 -6.22 3.96
CA ASN A 328 -20.20 -5.57 5.18
C ASN A 328 -18.89 -4.85 4.90
N ALA A 329 -18.76 -3.62 5.40
CA ALA A 329 -17.48 -2.93 5.37
C ALA A 329 -16.44 -3.75 6.18
N ILE A 330 -15.20 -3.76 5.71
CA ILE A 330 -14.15 -4.60 6.30
C ILE A 330 -12.85 -3.82 6.48
N ASN A 331 -12.19 -4.01 7.62
CA ASN A 331 -10.91 -3.38 7.89
C ASN A 331 -9.81 -3.92 6.94
N ARG A 332 -8.95 -3.05 6.42
CA ARG A 332 -7.84 -3.44 5.51
C ARG A 332 -6.82 -4.37 6.15
N LEU A 333 -6.68 -4.36 7.48
CA LEU A 333 -5.84 -5.33 8.19
C LEU A 333 -6.34 -6.77 7.99
N THR A 334 -7.64 -6.95 7.79
CA THR A 334 -8.27 -8.26 7.51
C THR A 334 -8.37 -8.51 6.02
N LEU A 335 -8.85 -7.52 5.24
CA LEU A 335 -9.04 -7.61 3.80
C LEU A 335 -7.72 -7.79 3.02
N GLY A 336 -6.64 -7.20 3.52
CA GLY A 336 -5.39 -7.04 2.78
C GLY A 336 -5.40 -5.78 1.90
N PRO A 337 -4.21 -5.36 1.42
CA PRO A 337 -4.08 -4.16 0.62
C PRO A 337 -4.45 -4.38 -0.86
N ALA A 338 -5.08 -3.38 -1.48
CA ALA A 338 -5.01 -3.22 -2.93
C ALA A 338 -3.57 -2.88 -3.37
N PRO A 339 -3.12 -3.30 -4.57
CA PRO A 339 -3.84 -4.08 -5.59
C PRO A 339 -4.19 -5.51 -5.14
N TYR A 340 -5.42 -5.94 -5.40
CA TYR A 340 -5.88 -7.29 -5.07
C TYR A 340 -5.33 -8.33 -6.05
N ASP A 341 -5.50 -9.61 -5.72
CA ASP A 341 -4.88 -10.72 -6.43
C ASP A 341 -5.42 -10.88 -7.85
N THR A 342 -4.74 -10.20 -8.77
CA THR A 342 -4.97 -10.23 -10.20
C THR A 342 -4.04 -11.29 -10.78
N PHE A 343 -4.59 -12.28 -11.47
CA PHE A 343 -3.85 -13.47 -11.90
C PHE A 343 -4.30 -13.93 -13.28
N ILE A 344 -3.47 -14.71 -13.95
CA ILE A 344 -3.83 -15.32 -15.23
C ILE A 344 -4.10 -16.81 -15.08
N LYS A 345 -5.04 -17.33 -15.87
CA LYS A 345 -5.16 -18.77 -16.13
C LYS A 345 -4.65 -19.08 -17.53
N VAL A 346 -3.67 -19.97 -17.61
CA VAL A 346 -3.11 -20.44 -18.88
C VAL A 346 -3.98 -21.55 -19.41
N ILE A 347 -4.70 -21.27 -20.50
CA ILE A 347 -5.68 -22.20 -21.09
C ILE A 347 -5.00 -23.49 -21.56
N ASN A 348 -3.78 -23.37 -22.08
CA ASN A 348 -3.03 -24.48 -22.66
C ASN A 348 -2.58 -25.52 -21.62
N THR A 349 -2.23 -25.07 -20.41
CA THR A 349 -1.69 -25.93 -19.34
C THR A 349 -2.64 -26.12 -18.16
N ASN A 350 -3.74 -25.35 -18.13
CA ASN A 350 -4.69 -25.25 -17.02
C ASN A 350 -4.02 -24.84 -15.69
N GLN A 351 -2.90 -24.11 -15.77
CA GLN A 351 -2.22 -23.53 -14.62
C GLN A 351 -2.75 -22.13 -14.33
N GLU A 352 -2.74 -21.76 -13.05
CA GLU A 352 -2.98 -20.39 -12.60
C GLU A 352 -1.65 -19.80 -12.16
N ILE A 353 -1.40 -18.54 -12.49
CA ILE A 353 -0.16 -17.83 -12.14
C ILE A 353 -0.54 -16.60 -11.34
N HIS A 354 -0.21 -16.64 -10.06
CA HIS A 354 -0.47 -15.57 -9.10
C HIS A 354 0.83 -14.89 -8.69
N PHE A 355 0.69 -13.79 -7.98
CA PHE A 355 1.83 -13.16 -7.33
C PHE A 355 2.42 -14.04 -6.22
N PRO A 356 3.73 -13.96 -6.00
CA PRO A 356 4.38 -14.53 -4.83
C PRO A 356 3.75 -14.10 -3.51
N LYS A 357 4.06 -14.86 -2.45
CA LYS A 357 3.71 -14.67 -1.04
C LYS A 357 2.23 -14.80 -0.70
N ARG A 358 1.41 -15.23 -1.66
CA ARG A 358 -0.04 -15.47 -1.45
C ARG A 358 -0.38 -16.96 -1.30
N TYR A 359 0.33 -17.83 -2.02
CA TYR A 359 0.02 -19.25 -2.09
C TYR A 359 1.26 -20.09 -1.78
N PHE A 360 1.16 -20.94 -0.76
CA PHE A 360 2.24 -21.80 -0.28
C PHE A 360 1.87 -23.27 -0.43
N ASP A 361 2.86 -24.12 -0.68
CA ASP A 361 2.69 -25.57 -0.67
C ASP A 361 2.62 -26.12 0.77
N THR A 362 2.46 -27.43 0.92
CA THR A 362 2.35 -28.09 2.23
C THR A 362 3.61 -27.96 3.09
N ASN A 363 4.75 -27.60 2.51
CA ASN A 363 6.03 -27.39 3.20
C ASN A 363 6.27 -25.90 3.52
N GLY A 364 5.30 -25.02 3.23
CA GLY A 364 5.44 -23.57 3.40
C GLY A 364 6.32 -22.92 2.33
N LYS A 365 6.64 -23.63 1.24
CA LYS A 365 7.35 -23.04 0.11
C LYS A 365 6.36 -22.28 -0.77
N ASP A 366 6.74 -21.08 -1.15
CA ASP A 366 5.98 -20.27 -2.11
C ASP A 366 5.82 -21.00 -3.45
N ARG A 367 4.58 -21.08 -3.96
CA ARG A 367 4.30 -21.80 -5.21
C ARG A 367 4.77 -21.03 -6.42
N TYR A 368 4.86 -19.70 -6.36
CA TYR A 368 5.14 -18.81 -7.49
C TYR A 368 6.52 -18.15 -7.40
N LEU A 369 7.42 -18.78 -6.65
CA LEU A 369 8.86 -18.50 -6.66
C LEU A 369 9.65 -19.76 -6.98
N ASP A 370 10.62 -19.62 -7.88
CA ASP A 370 11.57 -20.68 -8.15
C ASP A 370 12.60 -20.84 -7.00
N SER A 371 13.52 -21.79 -7.10
CA SER A 371 14.54 -22.02 -6.07
C SER A 371 15.54 -20.87 -5.89
N THR A 372 15.60 -19.94 -6.84
CA THR A 372 16.45 -18.73 -6.81
C THR A 372 15.70 -17.49 -6.37
N GLY A 373 14.38 -17.58 -6.16
CA GLY A 373 13.51 -16.45 -5.85
C GLY A 373 12.99 -15.70 -7.08
N PHE A 374 13.08 -16.28 -8.28
CA PHE A 374 12.52 -15.68 -9.49
C PHE A 374 10.98 -15.84 -9.51
N PRO A 375 10.21 -14.77 -9.81
CA PRO A 375 8.75 -14.79 -9.84
C PRO A 375 8.19 -15.07 -11.24
N TRP A 376 6.88 -15.33 -11.35
CA TRP A 376 6.16 -15.37 -12.64
C TRP A 376 5.18 -14.20 -12.83
N ALA A 377 5.09 -13.29 -11.87
CA ALA A 377 4.27 -12.08 -11.94
C ALA A 377 5.01 -10.90 -11.31
N LEU A 378 4.92 -9.73 -11.95
CA LEU A 378 5.49 -8.46 -11.48
C LEU A 378 4.43 -7.37 -11.52
N LEU A 379 4.48 -6.46 -10.55
CA LEU A 379 3.66 -5.25 -10.53
C LEU A 379 4.57 -4.02 -10.41
N VAL A 380 4.47 -3.14 -11.40
CA VAL A 380 5.34 -1.96 -11.56
C VAL A 380 4.48 -0.69 -11.70
N PRO A 381 4.76 0.41 -10.99
CA PRO A 381 4.05 1.67 -11.15
C PRO A 381 4.38 2.33 -12.48
N GLY A 382 3.34 2.90 -13.08
CA GLY A 382 3.43 3.70 -14.29
C GLY A 382 3.69 2.86 -15.55
N ASN A 383 4.33 3.52 -16.52
CA ASN A 383 4.57 2.96 -17.84
C ASN A 383 5.81 2.06 -17.84
N PHE A 384 5.65 0.81 -17.39
CA PHE A 384 6.68 -0.21 -17.52
C PHE A 384 6.89 -0.52 -19.01
N LEU A 385 8.14 -0.41 -19.46
CA LEU A 385 8.54 -0.77 -20.83
C LEU A 385 8.99 -2.23 -20.82
N TRP A 386 8.07 -3.15 -21.07
CA TRP A 386 8.40 -4.58 -21.04
C TRP A 386 9.46 -4.93 -22.11
N PRO A 387 10.36 -5.88 -21.80
CA PRO A 387 11.31 -6.41 -22.76
C PRO A 387 10.65 -6.87 -24.08
N TYR A 388 11.41 -6.78 -25.16
CA TYR A 388 11.01 -7.40 -26.43
C TYR A 388 10.96 -8.93 -26.31
N GLU A 389 10.23 -9.56 -27.21
CA GLU A 389 10.09 -11.01 -27.35
C GLU A 389 11.45 -11.73 -27.24
N SER A 390 11.53 -12.69 -26.32
CA SER A 390 12.71 -13.51 -26.00
C SER A 390 13.93 -12.74 -25.51
N THR A 391 13.77 -11.46 -25.15
CA THR A 391 14.80 -10.70 -24.46
C THR A 391 14.57 -10.78 -22.96
N ASP A 392 15.35 -11.65 -22.31
CA ASP A 392 15.39 -11.77 -20.85
C ASP A 392 15.43 -10.41 -20.13
N ILE A 393 14.53 -10.21 -19.16
CA ILE A 393 14.40 -9.00 -18.36
C ILE A 393 15.70 -8.58 -17.69
N ARG A 394 16.59 -9.52 -17.35
CA ARG A 394 17.90 -9.25 -16.73
C ARG A 394 18.86 -8.53 -17.69
N LYS A 395 18.61 -8.60 -19.00
CA LYS A 395 19.34 -7.81 -20.02
C LYS A 395 18.73 -6.43 -20.18
N SER A 396 17.39 -6.36 -20.24
CA SER A 396 16.65 -5.10 -20.41
C SER A 396 16.71 -4.21 -19.18
N TYR A 397 16.78 -4.82 -17.99
CA TYR A 397 16.84 -4.16 -16.69
C TYR A 397 17.94 -4.80 -15.83
N PRO A 398 19.20 -4.40 -15.98
CA PRO A 398 20.32 -5.01 -15.26
C PRO A 398 20.20 -4.96 -13.73
N SER A 399 19.49 -3.97 -13.18
CA SER A 399 19.23 -3.83 -11.74
C SER A 399 18.11 -4.73 -11.20
N PHE A 400 17.35 -5.41 -12.07
CA PHE A 400 16.27 -6.32 -11.67
C PHE A 400 16.79 -7.50 -10.85
N LYS A 401 17.91 -8.10 -11.26
CA LYS A 401 18.50 -9.24 -10.56
C LYS A 401 18.96 -8.89 -9.14
N PRO A 402 19.80 -7.86 -8.95
CA PRO A 402 20.13 -7.37 -7.62
C PRO A 402 18.91 -7.03 -6.75
N TRP A 403 17.83 -6.49 -7.34
CA TRP A 403 16.59 -6.21 -6.62
C TRP A 403 15.95 -7.47 -6.06
N TYR A 404 15.60 -8.47 -6.89
CA TYR A 404 14.91 -9.67 -6.38
C TYR A 404 15.79 -10.57 -5.52
N GLU A 405 17.09 -10.69 -5.82
CA GLU A 405 18.04 -11.46 -4.99
C GLU A 405 18.23 -10.81 -3.61
N SER A 406 18.11 -9.49 -3.52
CA SER A 406 18.14 -8.76 -2.24
C SER A 406 16.81 -8.78 -1.50
N MET A 407 15.79 -9.47 -2.01
CA MET A 407 14.42 -9.38 -1.53
C MET A 407 13.95 -7.92 -1.41
N GLY A 408 14.17 -7.14 -2.47
CA GLY A 408 13.74 -5.74 -2.53
C GLY A 408 14.44 -4.78 -1.57
N ASN A 409 15.51 -5.19 -0.88
CA ASN A 409 16.26 -4.28 0.02
C ASN A 409 17.11 -3.26 -0.75
N THR A 410 17.37 -3.49 -2.03
CA THR A 410 18.16 -2.59 -2.89
C THR A 410 17.49 -2.42 -4.25
N ASN A 411 17.87 -1.38 -4.99
CA ASN A 411 17.42 -1.16 -6.38
C ASN A 411 15.89 -1.01 -6.52
N HIS A 412 15.22 -0.33 -5.59
CA HIS A 412 13.76 -0.14 -5.56
C HIS A 412 13.20 0.49 -6.84
N ASN A 413 14.02 1.23 -7.57
CA ASN A 413 13.67 1.91 -8.81
C ASN A 413 14.22 1.21 -10.06
N TRP A 414 14.53 -0.09 -10.00
CA TRP A 414 15.12 -0.86 -11.09
C TRP A 414 14.37 -0.69 -12.42
N TYR A 415 13.05 -0.52 -12.37
CA TYR A 415 12.14 -0.38 -13.51
C TYR A 415 12.22 0.98 -14.21
N LEU A 416 12.88 1.98 -13.61
CA LEU A 416 13.02 3.32 -14.20
C LEU A 416 14.17 3.44 -15.20
N THR A 417 15.09 2.46 -15.23
CA THR A 417 16.30 2.53 -16.06
C THR A 417 16.41 1.34 -17.02
N PRO A 418 15.52 1.23 -18.01
CA PRO A 418 15.64 0.21 -19.05
C PRO A 418 16.84 0.48 -19.97
N VAL A 419 17.39 -0.59 -20.53
CA VAL A 419 18.21 -0.53 -21.75
C VAL A 419 17.25 -0.33 -22.93
N SER A 420 17.14 0.90 -23.44
CA SER A 420 16.11 1.28 -24.43
C SER A 420 16.09 0.45 -25.72
N SER A 421 17.22 -0.18 -26.11
CA SER A 421 17.28 -1.08 -27.28
C SER A 421 16.66 -2.46 -27.04
N GLU A 422 16.35 -2.79 -25.78
CA GLU A 422 15.89 -4.10 -25.35
C GLU A 422 14.44 -4.12 -24.86
N VAL A 423 13.76 -2.97 -24.85
CA VAL A 423 12.38 -2.83 -24.38
C VAL A 423 11.44 -2.27 -25.45
N PHE A 424 10.18 -2.70 -25.40
CA PHE A 424 9.13 -2.20 -26.28
C PHE A 424 8.75 -0.76 -25.90
N PRO A 425 8.64 0.18 -26.85
CA PRO A 425 8.35 1.58 -26.58
C PRO A 425 6.84 1.80 -26.35
N ALA A 426 6.29 1.18 -25.30
CA ALA A 426 4.89 1.36 -24.92
C ALA A 426 4.59 2.82 -24.57
N SER A 427 3.50 3.37 -25.11
CA SER A 427 3.04 4.72 -24.78
C SER A 427 1.89 4.69 -23.78
N ASN A 428 1.67 5.79 -23.06
CA ASN A 428 0.59 5.92 -22.08
C ASN A 428 -0.82 5.72 -22.67
#